data_AF-A0A967HMM7-F1
#
_entry.id   AF-A0A967HMM7-F1
#
_cell.length_a   1.000
_cell.length_b   1.000
_cell.length_c   1.000
_cell.angle_alpha   90.00
_cell.angle_beta   90.00
_cell.angle_gamma   90.00
#
_symmetry.space_group_name_H-M   'P 1'
#
loop_
_entity.id
_entity.type
_entity.pdbx_description
1 polymer ?
#
loop_
_entity_poly.entity_id
_entity_poly.type
_entity_poly.pdbx_seq_one_letter_code
_entity_poly.pdbx_strand_id
1 'polypeptide(L)' 'LLPVDPDEGMEVRAYGTLTLYEARGEYQLVARRLEALGAEGLWRIAFEKLRARLLAEGLLAPERKRALPAY' A
#
# COMPACT_ATOMS: atom_id res chain seq x y z
N LEU A 1 -4.89 -8.74 -3.97
CA LEU A 1 -6.12 -8.02 -4.35
C LEU A 1 -6.16 -6.72 -3.56
N LEU A 2 -6.17 -5.59 -4.26
CA LEU A 2 -6.31 -4.27 -3.64
C LEU A 2 -7.71 -4.16 -2.99
N PRO A 3 -7.79 -3.85 -1.68
CA PRO A 3 -9.06 -3.72 -0.96
C PRO A 3 -9.78 -2.39 -1.22
N VAL A 4 -9.11 -1.44 -1.87
CA VAL A 4 -9.58 -0.09 -2.22
C VAL A 4 -8.98 0.29 -3.58
N ASP A 5 -9.58 1.26 -4.26
CA ASP A 5 -9.01 1.82 -5.48
C ASP A 5 -7.58 2.36 -5.22
N PRO A 6 -6.64 2.18 -6.17
CA PRO A 6 -5.28 2.66 -5.99
C PRO A 6 -5.24 4.19 -5.96
N ASP A 7 -4.49 4.73 -5.01
CA ASP A 7 -4.22 6.17 -4.92
C ASP A 7 -3.25 6.62 -6.02
N GLU A 8 -3.30 7.91 -6.36
CA GLU A 8 -2.40 8.51 -7.33
C GLU A 8 -0.94 8.39 -6.88
N GLY A 9 -0.07 7.87 -7.75
CA GLY A 9 1.34 7.58 -7.43
C GLY A 9 1.61 6.21 -6.79
N MET A 10 0.58 5.38 -6.57
CA MET A 10 0.76 4.02 -6.08
C MET A 10 1.30 3.08 -7.17
N GLU A 11 2.39 2.37 -6.87
CA GLU A 11 2.88 1.31 -7.75
C GLU A 11 2.01 0.04 -7.59
N VAL A 12 1.49 -0.47 -8.70
CA VAL A 12 0.58 -1.63 -8.70
C VAL A 12 0.96 -2.63 -9.78
N ARG A 13 0.78 -3.92 -9.47
CA ARG A 13 0.76 -5.01 -10.43
C ARG A 13 -0.67 -5.25 -10.89
N ALA A 14 -0.91 -5.01 -12.17
CA ALA A 14 -2.17 -5.36 -12.81
C ALA A 14 -2.08 -6.72 -13.50
N TYR A 15 -3.08 -7.57 -13.25
CA TYR A 15 -3.31 -8.83 -13.93
C TYR A 15 -4.58 -8.71 -14.74
N GLY A 16 -4.52 -9.04 -16.03
CA GLY A 16 -5.62 -8.76 -16.95
C GLY A 16 -5.41 -9.36 -18.33
N THR A 17 -6.28 -8.97 -19.26
CA THR A 17 -6.17 -9.32 -20.67
C THR A 17 -5.73 -8.09 -21.45
N LEU A 18 -4.63 -8.22 -22.20
CA LEU A 18 -4.20 -7.21 -23.15
C LEU A 18 -4.92 -7.42 -24.48
N THR A 19 -5.51 -6.36 -25.02
CA THR A 19 -6.23 -6.34 -26.29
C THR A 19 -5.58 -5.30 -27.19
N LEU A 20 -5.33 -5.67 -28.44
CA LEU A 20 -4.82 -4.76 -29.46
C LEU A 20 -5.95 -4.42 -30.43
N TYR A 21 -6.25 -3.14 -30.58
CA TYR A 21 -7.13 -2.65 -31.63
C TYR A 21 -6.30 -2.29 -32.86
N GLU A 22 -6.13 -3.27 -33.76
CA GLU A 22 -5.26 -3.16 -34.95
C GLU A 22 -5.59 -1.95 -35.84
N ALA A 23 -6.86 -1.57 -35.94
CA ALA A 23 -7.30 -0.42 -36.75
C ALA A 23 -6.73 0.93 -36.28
N ARG A 24 -6.33 1.04 -35.00
CA ARG A 24 -5.72 2.25 -34.43
C ARG A 24 -4.32 2.02 -33.86
N GLY A 25 -3.86 0.77 -33.78
CA GLY A 25 -2.61 0.40 -33.11
C GLY A 25 -2.63 0.63 -31.60
N GLU A 26 -3.82 0.71 -30.99
CA GLU A 26 -3.99 0.98 -29.56
C GLU A 26 -3.99 -0.32 -28.75
N TYR A 27 -3.15 -0.37 -27.72
CA TYR A 27 -3.15 -1.44 -26.73
C TYR A 27 -4.03 -1.05 -25.55
N GLN A 28 -4.98 -1.92 -25.20
CA GLN A 28 -5.86 -1.77 -24.07
C GLN A 28 -5.67 -2.94 -23.11
N LEU A 29 -5.36 -2.65 -21.84
CA LEU A 29 -5.30 -3.67 -20.80
C LEU A 29 -6.60 -3.63 -19.98
N VAL A 30 -7.36 -4.72 -20.02
CA VAL A 30 -8.52 -4.90 -19.14
C VAL A 30 -8.04 -5.59 -17.86
N ALA A 31 -7.82 -4.79 -16.81
CA ALA A 31 -7.39 -5.29 -15.50
C ALA A 31 -8.52 -6.04 -14.79
N ARG A 32 -8.25 -7.28 -14.37
CA ARG A 32 -9.18 -8.12 -13.59
C ARG A 32 -8.79 -8.22 -12.12
N ARG A 33 -7.50 -8.05 -11.82
CA ARG A 33 -6.96 -8.06 -10.46
C ARG A 33 -5.82 -7.06 -10.38
N LEU A 34 -5.86 -6.23 -9.35
CA LEU A 34 -4.76 -5.35 -8.99
C LEU A 34 -4.14 -5.85 -7.68
N GLU A 35 -2.82 -5.82 -7.61
CA GLU A 35 -2.03 -6.07 -6.40
C GLU A 35 -1.10 -4.88 -6.20
N ALA A 36 -0.91 -4.40 -4.97
CA ALA A 36 0.07 -3.35 -4.76
C ALA A 36 1.47 -3.94 -5.00
N LEU A 37 2.26 -3.28 -5.84
CA LEU A 37 3.67 -3.60 -6.05
C LEU A 37 4.49 -2.65 -5.18
N GLY A 38 5.47 -3.21 -4.49
CA GLY A 38 6.27 -2.46 -3.52
C GLY A 38 5.93 -2.87 -2.10
N ALA A 39 6.88 -3.58 -1.48
CA ALA A 39 6.88 -3.87 -0.05
C ALA A 39 6.92 -2.59 0.81
N GLU A 40 7.09 -1.41 0.21
CA GLU A 40 7.11 -0.15 0.94
C GLU A 40 5.71 0.46 1.08
N GLY A 41 4.85 0.41 0.06
CA GLY A 41 3.56 1.13 0.07
C GLY A 41 2.55 0.58 1.08
N LEU A 42 2.16 -0.70 0.95
CA LEU A 42 1.17 -1.31 1.84
C LEU A 42 1.66 -1.40 3.29
N TRP A 43 2.92 -1.76 3.49
CA TRP A 43 3.51 -1.86 4.82
C TRP A 43 3.67 -0.49 5.46
N ARG A 44 4.02 0.56 4.69
CA ARG A 44 4.05 1.94 5.20
C ARG A 44 2.66 2.42 5.58
N ILE A 45 1.64 2.18 4.76
CA ILE A 45 0.26 2.56 5.06
C ILE A 45 -0.24 1.83 6.32
N ALA A 46 0.00 0.53 6.42
CA ALA A 46 -0.36 -0.26 7.60
C ALA A 46 0.38 0.22 8.86
N PHE A 47 1.68 0.51 8.72
CA PHE A 47 2.50 1.06 9.80
C PHE A 47 2.03 2.44 10.25
N GLU A 48 1.75 3.37 9.35
CA GLU A 48 1.26 4.70 9.70
C GLU A 48 -0.11 4.64 10.38
N LYS A 49 -1.03 3.78 9.89
CA LYS A 49 -2.32 3.54 10.55
C LYS A 49 -2.15 3.01 11.98
N LEU A 50 -1.28 2.02 12.16
CA LEU A 50 -0.99 1.44 13.47
C LEU A 50 -0.34 2.47 14.40
N ARG A 51 0.65 3.21 13.89
CA ARG A 51 1.36 4.26 14.61
C ARG A 51 0.40 5.36 15.06
N ALA A 52 -0.48 5.84 14.18
CA ALA A 52 -1.48 6.85 14.51
C ALA A 52 -2.43 6.36 15.63
N ARG A 53 -2.88 5.12 15.55
CA ARG A 53 -3.70 4.50 16.61
C ARG A 53 -2.96 4.42 17.95
N LEU A 54 -1.73 3.93 17.95
CA LEU A 54 -0.92 3.81 19.16
C LEU A 54 -0.56 5.19 19.77
N LEU A 55 -0.40 6.21 18.94
CA LEU A 55 -0.24 7.60 19.39
C LEU A 55 -1.52 8.12 20.05
N ALA A 56 -2.69 7.89 19.42
CA ALA A 56 -3.99 8.31 19.96
C ALA A 56 -4.31 7.61 21.30
N GLU A 57 -3.94 6.34 21.43
CA GLU A 57 -4.07 5.57 22.67
C GLU A 57 -3.01 5.96 23.73
N GLY A 58 -2.11 6.91 23.43
CA GLY A 58 -1.06 7.35 24.33
C GLY A 58 -0.05 6.25 24.69
N LEU A 59 0.02 5.16 23.91
CA LEU A 59 0.92 4.03 24.13
C LEU A 59 2.37 4.35 23.70
N LEU A 60 2.54 5.37 22.87
CA LEU A 60 3.83 5.89 22.43
C LEU A 60 4.26 7.17 23.17
N ALA A 61 3.54 7.53 24.23
CA ALA A 61 3.84 8.69 25.05
C ALA A 61 5.27 8.59 25.65
N PRO A 62 6.11 9.63 25.53
CA PRO A 62 7.48 9.60 26.03
C PRO A 62 7.55 9.32 27.53
N GLU A 63 6.53 9.73 28.30
CA GLU A 63 6.40 9.48 29.73
C GLU A 63 6.25 7.98 30.08
N ARG A 64 5.83 7.16 29.11
CA ARG A 64 5.66 5.71 29.27
C ARG A 64 6.85 4.90 28.72
N LYS A 65 7.84 5.57 28.11
CA LYS A 65 9.02 4.88 27.59
C LYS A 65 9.88 4.37 28.75
N ARG A 66 10.07 3.06 28.81
CA ARG A 66 10.98 2.42 29.75
C ARG A 66 12.38 2.43 29.15
N ALA A 67 13.39 2.67 29.99
CA ALA A 67 14.78 2.54 29.57
C ALA A 67 15.02 1.12 29.04
N LEU A 68 15.78 1.03 27.94
CA LEU A 68 16.17 -0.26 27.38
C LEU A 68 17.06 -1.00 28.40
N PRO A 69 16.88 -2.32 28.61
CA PRO A 69 17.77 -3.10 29.44
C PRO A 69 19.21 -3.00 28.93
N ALA A 70 20.17 -2.91 29.86
CA ALA A 70 21.58 -2.67 29.53
C ALA A 70 22.36 -3.95 29.16
N TYR A 71 21.74 -5.12 29.19
CA TYR A 71 22.35 -6.42 28.82
C TYR A 71 21.27 -7.47 28.62
#